data_AF-A0A3S3Q4I2-F1
#
_entry.id   AF-A0A3S3Q4I2-F1
#
_cell.length_a   1.000
_cell.length_b   1.000
_cell.length_c   1.000
_cell.angle_alpha   90.00
_cell.angle_beta   90.00
_cell.angle_gamma   90.00
#
_symmetry.space_group_name_H-M   'P 1'
#
loop_
_entity.id
_entity.type
_entity.pdbx_description
1 polymer ?
#
loop_
_entity_poly.entity_id
_entity_poly.type
_entity_poly.pdbx_seq_one_letter_code
_entity_poly.pdbx_strand_id
1 'polypeptide(L)'
;MVNSTSNEDASKVSHNTEALEKLKYLEAKIMVGGENLLEKAELQEKLLAESEAELQERRDKEAALKLELERKEAEILQIEESYGTLQEEIVGLNKKLKKVFSYLCAAKSEFADMQSEYSKLREDILDTIRATHKEIKLANYIIKCHIPESYFDLIQEAAKYNELVGEWQLKCIAYTGNNMQENVNNFLVFKL
;
A
#
# COMPACT_ATOMS: atom_id res chain seq x y z
N MET A 1 31.22 11.62 -125.82
CA MET A 1 31.69 11.24 -124.47
C MET A 1 31.02 12.14 -123.45
N VAL A 2 29.80 11.84 -122.99
CA VAL A 2 29.27 12.27 -121.68
C VAL A 2 28.07 11.35 -121.39
N ASN A 3 28.14 10.50 -120.36
CA ASN A 3 26.98 9.95 -119.64
C ASN A 3 27.47 9.00 -118.55
N SER A 4 27.89 9.56 -117.42
CA SER A 4 28.15 8.80 -116.19
C SER A 4 27.69 9.52 -114.92
N THR A 5 27.18 10.75 -115.00
CA THR A 5 26.68 11.52 -113.83
C THR A 5 25.15 11.47 -113.64
N SER A 6 24.37 10.89 -114.55
CA SER A 6 22.91 10.84 -114.41
C SER A 6 22.37 9.59 -113.68
N ASN A 7 23.22 8.59 -113.39
CA ASN A 7 22.76 7.30 -112.87
C ASN A 7 22.90 7.14 -111.34
N GLU A 8 23.74 7.95 -110.68
CA GLU A 8 23.87 7.96 -109.21
C GLU A 8 22.77 8.78 -108.51
N ASP A 9 22.32 9.86 -109.14
CA ASP A 9 21.23 10.69 -108.60
C ASP A 9 19.88 9.96 -108.73
N ALA A 10 19.65 9.20 -109.81
CA ALA A 10 18.42 8.42 -109.98
C ALA A 10 18.29 7.25 -109.00
N SER A 11 19.39 6.55 -108.67
CA SER A 11 19.39 5.46 -107.68
C SER A 11 19.23 5.98 -106.25
N LYS A 12 19.89 7.09 -105.90
CA LYS A 12 19.70 7.75 -104.60
C LYS A 12 18.29 8.32 -104.44
N VAL A 13 17.73 8.93 -105.49
CA VAL A 13 16.35 9.41 -105.49
C VAL A 13 15.36 8.25 -105.40
N SER A 14 15.58 7.14 -106.11
CA SER A 14 14.74 5.93 -106.07
C SER A 14 14.73 5.26 -104.69
N HIS A 15 15.88 5.14 -104.03
CA HIS A 15 15.94 4.64 -102.65
C HIS A 15 15.36 5.62 -101.64
N ASN A 16 15.50 6.94 -101.88
CA ASN A 16 14.85 7.95 -101.06
C ASN A 16 13.32 7.88 -101.21
N THR A 17 12.81 7.65 -102.43
CA THR A 17 11.38 7.50 -102.69
C THR A 17 10.79 6.21 -102.11
N GLU A 18 11.48 5.07 -102.21
CA GLU A 18 11.05 3.82 -101.57
C GLU A 18 11.07 3.91 -100.03
N ALA A 19 12.07 4.59 -99.46
CA ALA A 19 12.13 4.84 -98.02
C ALA A 19 11.00 5.80 -97.57
N LEU A 20 10.71 6.83 -98.36
CA LEU A 20 9.58 7.75 -98.16
C LEU A 20 8.23 7.05 -98.28
N GLU A 21 8.07 6.11 -99.20
CA GLU A 21 6.85 5.33 -99.35
C GLU A 21 6.66 4.34 -98.18
N LYS A 22 7.74 3.70 -97.71
CA LYS A 22 7.70 2.86 -96.50
C LYS A 22 7.42 3.69 -95.24
N LEU A 23 7.99 4.89 -95.13
CA LEU A 23 7.68 5.83 -94.05
C LEU A 23 6.22 6.28 -94.11
N LYS A 24 5.71 6.69 -95.27
CA LYS A 24 4.30 7.05 -95.46
C LYS A 24 3.35 5.88 -95.19
N TYR A 25 3.74 4.65 -95.54
CA TYR A 25 2.96 3.45 -95.25
C TYR A 25 2.91 3.16 -93.75
N LEU A 26 4.03 3.31 -93.03
CA LEU A 26 4.06 3.16 -91.58
C LEU A 26 3.29 4.27 -90.87
N GLU A 27 3.44 5.52 -91.31
CA GLU A 27 2.73 6.70 -90.82
C GLU A 27 1.22 6.57 -91.06
N ALA A 28 0.81 6.14 -92.25
CA ALA A 28 -0.58 5.82 -92.56
C ALA A 28 -1.08 4.62 -91.76
N LYS A 29 -0.27 3.61 -91.46
CA LYS A 29 -0.69 2.44 -90.67
C LYS A 29 -0.83 2.75 -89.17
N ILE A 30 -0.05 3.70 -88.67
CA ILE A 30 -0.19 4.27 -87.32
C ILE A 30 -1.44 5.18 -87.23
N MET A 31 -1.79 5.87 -88.32
CA MET A 31 -2.93 6.81 -88.37
C MET A 31 -4.27 6.16 -88.81
N VAL A 32 -4.25 5.08 -89.61
CA VAL A 32 -5.44 4.39 -90.18
C VAL A 32 -5.80 3.11 -89.41
N GLY A 33 -4.96 2.70 -88.46
CA GLY A 33 -5.22 1.59 -87.55
C GLY A 33 -6.24 1.90 -86.45
N GLY A 34 -7.39 2.53 -86.76
CA GLY A 34 -8.63 2.53 -85.97
C GLY A 34 -8.65 3.13 -84.56
N GLU A 35 -7.53 3.26 -83.87
CA GLU A 35 -7.38 3.92 -82.58
C GLU A 35 -6.03 4.64 -82.54
N ASN A 36 -6.04 5.89 -82.11
CA ASN A 36 -4.88 6.75 -82.01
C ASN A 36 -3.92 6.19 -80.93
N LEU A 37 -3.00 5.29 -81.32
CA LEU A 37 -2.12 4.55 -80.41
C LEU A 37 -1.30 5.46 -79.49
N LEU A 38 -0.93 6.65 -79.98
CA LEU A 38 -0.21 7.65 -79.20
C LEU A 38 -1.10 8.26 -78.10
N GLU A 39 -2.33 8.68 -78.43
CA GLU A 39 -3.30 9.17 -77.44
C GLU A 39 -3.69 8.08 -76.43
N LYS A 40 -3.79 6.81 -76.86
CA LYS A 40 -4.11 5.69 -75.97
C LYS A 40 -2.96 5.44 -74.99
N ALA A 41 -1.71 5.52 -75.44
CA ALA A 41 -0.53 5.39 -74.58
C ALA A 41 -0.44 6.55 -73.57
N GLU A 42 -0.67 7.79 -74.01
CA GLU A 42 -0.68 8.98 -73.15
C GLU A 42 -1.80 8.94 -72.10
N LEU A 43 -3.00 8.48 -72.49
CA LEU A 43 -4.11 8.20 -71.57
C LEU A 43 -3.75 7.11 -70.56
N GLN A 44 -3.08 6.04 -71.00
CA GLN A 44 -2.70 4.92 -70.14
C GLN A 44 -1.61 5.32 -69.13
N GLU A 45 -0.65 6.15 -69.53
CA GLU A 45 0.36 6.74 -68.65
C GLU A 45 -0.28 7.67 -67.61
N LYS A 46 -1.25 8.51 -68.03
CA LYS A 46 -1.99 9.38 -67.12
C LYS A 46 -2.84 8.60 -66.11
N LEU A 47 -3.51 7.53 -66.54
CA LEU A 47 -4.26 6.60 -65.69
C LEU A 47 -3.35 5.87 -64.69
N LEU A 48 -2.16 5.44 -65.12
CA LEU A 48 -1.18 4.82 -64.24
C LEU A 48 -0.71 5.81 -63.18
N ALA A 49 -0.35 7.03 -63.56
CA ALA A 49 0.09 8.08 -62.65
C ALA A 49 -1.01 8.45 -61.62
N GLU A 50 -2.27 8.56 -62.05
CA GLU A 50 -3.40 8.80 -61.16
C GLU A 50 -3.62 7.63 -60.19
N SER A 51 -3.49 6.39 -60.66
CA SER A 51 -3.59 5.20 -59.81
C SER A 51 -2.44 5.10 -58.81
N GLU A 52 -1.21 5.43 -59.21
CA GLU A 52 -0.04 5.45 -58.32
C GLU A 52 -0.18 6.51 -57.24
N ALA A 53 -0.69 7.69 -57.60
CA ALA A 53 -0.97 8.76 -56.64
C ALA A 53 -2.06 8.34 -55.63
N GLU A 54 -3.15 7.70 -56.09
CA GLU A 54 -4.20 7.20 -55.21
C GLU A 54 -3.68 6.08 -54.28
N LEU A 55 -2.86 5.17 -54.81
CA LEU A 55 -2.27 4.08 -54.03
C LEU A 55 -1.31 4.62 -52.97
N GLN A 56 -0.53 5.65 -53.30
CA GLN A 56 0.35 6.31 -52.34
C GLN A 56 -0.45 7.02 -51.24
N GLU A 57 -1.51 7.76 -51.58
CA GLU A 57 -2.37 8.40 -50.58
C GLU A 57 -3.03 7.38 -49.66
N ARG A 58 -3.46 6.23 -50.20
CA ARG A 58 -4.00 5.12 -49.39
C ARG A 58 -2.94 4.54 -48.45
N ARG A 59 -1.70 4.34 -48.91
CA ARG A 59 -0.59 3.87 -48.07
C ARG A 59 -0.26 4.85 -46.94
N ASP A 60 -0.24 6.14 -47.23
CA ASP A 60 0.05 7.17 -46.25
C ASP A 60 -1.06 7.24 -45.17
N LYS A 61 -2.33 7.12 -45.59
CA LYS A 61 -3.48 7.00 -44.67
C LYS A 61 -3.41 5.73 -43.82
N GLU A 62 -3.09 4.59 -44.42
CA GLU A 62 -2.95 3.32 -43.71
C GLU A 62 -1.82 3.38 -42.68
N ALA A 63 -0.67 3.96 -43.05
CA ALA A 63 0.46 4.16 -42.15
C ALA A 63 0.11 5.10 -40.98
N ALA A 64 -0.61 6.19 -41.26
CA ALA A 64 -1.06 7.12 -40.21
C ALA A 64 -2.05 6.45 -39.24
N LEU A 65 -3.03 5.69 -39.77
CA LEU A 65 -3.98 4.93 -38.95
C LEU A 65 -3.27 3.88 -38.11
N LYS A 66 -2.28 3.18 -38.67
CA LYS A 66 -1.49 2.17 -37.95
C LYS A 66 -0.70 2.81 -36.79
N LEU A 67 -0.06 3.95 -37.02
CA LEU A 67 0.65 4.68 -35.98
C LEU A 67 -0.29 5.17 -34.87
N GLU A 68 -1.49 5.64 -35.22
CA GLU A 68 -2.49 6.03 -34.22
C GLU A 68 -2.98 4.83 -33.40
N LEU A 69 -3.14 3.67 -34.04
CA LEU A 69 -3.49 2.41 -33.38
C LEU A 69 -2.42 1.99 -32.37
N GLU A 70 -1.15 1.98 -32.79
CA GLU A 70 0.00 1.67 -31.92
C GLU A 70 0.09 2.64 -30.74
N ARG A 71 -0.21 3.93 -30.95
CA ARG A 71 -0.24 4.92 -29.87
C ARG A 71 -1.35 4.64 -28.86
N LYS A 72 -2.56 4.29 -29.33
CA LYS A 72 -3.68 3.95 -28.45
C LYS A 72 -3.43 2.64 -27.69
N GLU A 73 -2.84 1.65 -28.34
CA GLU A 73 -2.43 0.40 -27.68
C GLU A 73 -1.41 0.68 -26.57
N ALA A 74 -0.42 1.54 -26.81
CA ALA A 74 0.53 1.95 -25.78
C ALA A 74 -0.12 2.73 -24.62
N GLU A 75 -1.06 3.64 -24.91
CA GLU A 75 -1.83 4.36 -23.88
C GLU A 75 -2.65 3.39 -23.02
N ILE A 76 -3.31 2.40 -23.63
CA ILE A 76 -4.09 1.38 -22.91
C ILE A 76 -3.17 0.57 -21.99
N LEU A 77 -2.03 0.10 -22.50
CA LEU A 77 -1.08 -0.68 -21.71
C LEU A 77 -0.57 0.12 -20.49
N GLN A 78 -0.22 1.39 -20.69
CA GLN A 78 0.22 2.27 -19.59
C GLN A 78 -0.87 2.44 -18.53
N ILE A 79 -2.12 2.63 -18.97
CA ILE A 79 -3.26 2.75 -18.07
C ILE A 79 -3.42 1.45 -17.27
N GLU A 80 -3.41 0.29 -17.91
CA GLU A 80 -3.52 -1.02 -17.24
C GLU A 80 -2.42 -1.24 -16.19
N GLU A 81 -1.16 -0.90 -16.50
CA GLU A 81 -0.05 -0.97 -15.54
C GLU A 81 -0.25 -0.02 -14.34
N SER A 82 -0.70 1.21 -14.59
CA SER A 82 -0.98 2.18 -13.53
C SER A 82 -2.16 1.75 -12.63
N TYR A 83 -3.18 1.12 -13.20
CA TYR A 83 -4.30 0.56 -12.45
C TYR A 83 -3.85 -0.64 -11.61
N GLY A 84 -3.01 -1.52 -12.17
CA GLY A 84 -2.46 -2.67 -11.44
C GLY A 84 -1.67 -2.23 -10.21
N THR A 85 -0.75 -1.28 -10.38
CA THR A 85 0.06 -0.73 -9.27
C THR A 85 -0.80 -0.07 -8.19
N LEU A 86 -1.82 0.71 -8.58
CA LEU A 86 -2.75 1.33 -7.63
C LEU A 86 -3.54 0.27 -6.84
N GLN A 87 -3.98 -0.80 -7.51
CA GLN A 87 -4.75 -1.86 -6.88
C GLN A 87 -3.90 -2.66 -5.88
N GLU A 88 -2.63 -2.93 -6.21
CA GLU A 88 -1.68 -3.55 -5.28
C GLU A 88 -1.45 -2.68 -4.04
N GLU A 89 -1.33 -1.36 -4.21
CA GLU A 89 -1.19 -0.43 -3.09
C GLU A 89 -2.42 -0.45 -2.18
N ILE A 90 -3.62 -0.41 -2.74
CA ILE A 90 -4.89 -0.49 -1.97
C ILE A 90 -4.95 -1.79 -1.17
N VAL A 91 -4.57 -2.92 -1.78
CA VAL A 91 -4.54 -4.22 -1.08
C VAL A 91 -3.49 -4.20 0.04
N GLY A 92 -2.32 -3.65 -0.22
CA GLY A 92 -1.24 -3.50 0.77
C GLY A 92 -1.67 -2.64 1.96
N LEU A 93 -2.29 -1.49 1.70
CA LEU A 93 -2.77 -0.56 2.72
C LEU A 93 -3.91 -1.19 3.53
N ASN A 94 -4.86 -1.86 2.89
CA ASN A 94 -5.95 -2.57 3.58
C ASN A 94 -5.43 -3.68 4.50
N LYS A 95 -4.40 -4.44 4.09
CA LYS A 95 -3.77 -5.45 4.95
C LYS A 95 -3.13 -4.80 6.18
N LYS A 96 -2.39 -3.70 6.01
CA LYS A 96 -1.80 -2.94 7.13
C LYS A 96 -2.88 -2.40 8.07
N LEU A 97 -3.94 -1.81 7.51
CA LEU A 97 -5.06 -1.27 8.28
C LEU A 97 -5.73 -2.35 9.14
N LYS A 98 -6.06 -3.52 8.55
CA LYS A 98 -6.63 -4.65 9.29
C LYS A 98 -5.72 -5.11 10.43
N LYS A 99 -4.41 -5.17 10.20
CA LYS A 99 -3.43 -5.56 11.22
C LYS A 99 -3.38 -4.56 12.38
N VAL A 100 -3.30 -3.27 12.09
CA VAL A 100 -3.31 -2.22 13.12
C VAL A 100 -4.63 -2.21 13.88
N PHE A 101 -5.76 -2.37 13.18
CA PHE A 101 -7.06 -2.47 13.82
C PHE A 101 -7.16 -3.67 14.77
N SER A 102 -6.63 -4.82 14.37
CA SER A 102 -6.55 -5.99 15.25
C SER A 102 -5.73 -5.73 16.51
N TYR A 103 -4.58 -5.05 16.39
CA TYR A 103 -3.78 -4.66 17.56
C TYR A 103 -4.52 -3.67 18.46
N LEU A 104 -5.22 -2.70 17.87
CA LEU A 104 -6.03 -1.75 18.61
C LEU A 104 -7.15 -2.46 19.38
N CYS A 105 -7.84 -3.41 18.77
CA CYS A 105 -8.88 -4.20 19.43
C CYS A 105 -8.32 -5.05 20.58
N ALA A 106 -7.17 -5.71 20.36
CA ALA A 106 -6.50 -6.49 21.40
C ALA A 106 -6.10 -5.60 22.59
N ALA A 107 -5.42 -4.49 22.34
CA ALA A 107 -5.01 -3.55 23.39
C ALA A 107 -6.21 -2.94 24.14
N LYS A 108 -7.33 -2.68 23.45
CA LYS A 108 -8.57 -2.23 24.11
C LYS A 108 -9.16 -3.31 25.02
N SER A 109 -9.13 -4.57 24.61
CA SER A 109 -9.59 -5.69 25.44
C SER A 109 -8.72 -5.83 26.68
N GLU A 110 -7.39 -5.87 26.50
CA GLU A 110 -6.43 -5.95 27.61
C GLU A 110 -6.59 -4.80 28.60
N PHE A 111 -6.82 -3.58 28.10
CA PHE A 111 -7.09 -2.43 28.94
C PHE A 111 -8.39 -2.58 29.75
N ALA A 112 -9.45 -3.08 29.13
CA ALA A 112 -10.72 -3.32 29.83
C ALA A 112 -10.57 -4.39 30.93
N ASP A 113 -9.85 -5.47 30.64
CA ASP A 113 -9.55 -6.54 31.59
C ASP A 113 -8.72 -5.98 32.77
N MET A 114 -7.66 -5.23 32.48
CA MET A 114 -6.83 -4.59 33.51
C MET A 114 -7.63 -3.61 34.38
N GLN A 115 -8.53 -2.83 33.79
CA GLN A 115 -9.38 -1.90 34.52
C GLN A 115 -10.35 -2.62 35.47
N SER A 116 -10.87 -3.77 35.05
CA SER A 116 -11.74 -4.63 35.87
C SER A 116 -10.98 -5.21 37.06
N GLU A 117 -9.79 -5.79 36.81
CA GLU A 117 -8.93 -6.33 37.87
C GLU A 117 -8.48 -5.26 38.85
N TYR A 118 -8.11 -4.07 38.35
CA TYR A 118 -7.78 -2.93 39.21
C TYR A 118 -8.96 -2.51 40.10
N SER A 119 -10.19 -2.53 39.58
CA SER A 119 -11.37 -2.20 40.37
C SER A 119 -11.62 -3.22 41.47
N LYS A 120 -11.41 -4.52 41.21
CA LYS A 120 -11.53 -5.58 42.21
C LYS A 120 -10.47 -5.44 43.30
N LEU A 121 -9.21 -5.30 42.90
CA LEU A 121 -8.09 -5.12 43.84
C LEU A 121 -8.30 -3.89 44.72
N ARG A 122 -8.81 -2.80 44.15
CA ARG A 122 -9.14 -1.60 44.93
C ARG A 122 -10.21 -1.90 45.98
N GLU A 123 -11.25 -2.64 45.64
CA GLU A 123 -12.29 -3.01 46.61
C GLU A 123 -11.74 -3.94 47.69
N ASP A 124 -10.92 -4.93 47.33
CA ASP A 124 -10.27 -5.85 48.28
C ASP A 124 -9.37 -5.11 49.29
N ILE A 125 -8.60 -4.12 48.82
CA ILE A 125 -7.78 -3.25 49.69
C ILE A 125 -8.69 -2.42 50.60
N LEU A 126 -9.77 -1.84 50.07
CA LEU A 126 -10.71 -1.07 50.88
C LEU A 126 -11.38 -1.93 51.94
N ASP A 127 -11.74 -3.18 51.64
CA ASP A 127 -12.29 -4.11 52.61
C ASP A 127 -11.28 -4.48 53.70
N THR A 128 -10.01 -4.67 53.34
CA THR A 128 -8.93 -4.88 54.30
C THR A 128 -8.76 -3.66 55.22
N ILE A 129 -8.80 -2.44 54.68
CA ILE A 129 -8.75 -1.21 55.47
C ILE A 129 -9.96 -1.12 56.41
N ARG A 130 -11.17 -1.43 55.93
CA ARG A 130 -12.38 -1.42 56.76
C ARG A 130 -12.30 -2.45 57.89
N ALA A 131 -11.79 -3.65 57.62
CA ALA A 131 -11.64 -4.71 58.60
C ALA A 131 -10.61 -4.35 59.69
N THR A 132 -9.40 -3.97 59.29
CA THR A 132 -8.33 -3.53 60.21
C THR A 132 -8.76 -2.33 61.05
N HIS A 133 -9.50 -1.38 60.46
CA HIS A 133 -10.03 -0.24 61.21
C HIS A 133 -11.07 -0.64 62.27
N LYS A 134 -11.88 -1.68 62.01
CA LYS A 134 -12.79 -2.25 63.02
C LYS A 134 -12.01 -2.91 64.15
N GLU A 135 -10.96 -3.67 63.83
CA GLU A 135 -10.09 -4.32 64.83
C GLU A 135 -9.41 -3.29 65.74
N ILE A 136 -8.86 -2.22 65.16
CA ILE A 136 -8.25 -1.12 65.93
C ILE A 136 -9.30 -0.46 66.85
N LYS A 137 -10.50 -0.18 66.34
CA LYS A 137 -11.59 0.38 67.15
C LYS A 137 -11.98 -0.53 68.30
N LEU A 138 -12.07 -1.83 68.05
CA LEU A 138 -12.37 -2.84 69.07
C LEU A 138 -11.27 -2.89 70.13
N ALA A 139 -10.00 -2.96 69.73
CA ALA A 139 -8.86 -2.97 70.65
C ALA A 139 -8.85 -1.72 71.54
N ASN A 140 -9.03 -0.54 70.94
CA ASN A 140 -9.11 0.72 71.68
C ASN A 140 -10.30 0.76 72.65
N TYR A 141 -11.44 0.20 72.26
CA TYR A 141 -12.61 0.10 73.13
C TYR A 141 -12.34 -0.81 74.33
N ILE A 142 -11.74 -1.99 74.10
CA ILE A 142 -11.36 -2.92 75.16
C ILE A 142 -10.39 -2.25 76.15
N ILE A 143 -9.36 -1.57 75.63
CA ILE A 143 -8.41 -0.79 76.44
C ILE A 143 -9.16 0.22 77.31
N LYS A 144 -10.04 1.03 76.71
CA LYS A 144 -10.81 2.05 77.42
C LYS A 144 -11.71 1.48 78.52
N CYS A 145 -12.26 0.28 78.33
CA CYS A 145 -13.12 -0.36 79.32
C CYS A 145 -12.35 -0.98 80.50
N HIS A 146 -11.11 -1.41 80.30
CA HIS A 146 -10.37 -2.24 81.29
C HIS A 146 -9.13 -1.56 81.88
N ILE A 147 -8.61 -0.50 81.26
CA ILE A 147 -7.39 0.19 81.70
C ILE A 147 -7.73 1.66 81.99
N PRO A 148 -7.54 2.14 83.24
CA PRO A 148 -7.69 3.55 83.57
C PRO A 148 -6.69 4.42 82.79
N GLU A 149 -7.12 5.62 82.40
CA GLU A 149 -6.37 6.53 81.52
C GLU A 149 -4.95 6.85 82.04
N SER A 150 -4.80 7.04 83.36
CA SER A 150 -3.50 7.30 83.99
C SER A 150 -2.49 6.17 83.85
N TYR A 151 -2.94 4.92 83.81
CA TYR A 151 -2.04 3.76 83.60
C TYR A 151 -1.75 3.54 82.12
N PHE A 152 -2.70 3.87 81.23
CA PHE A 152 -2.49 3.77 79.79
C PHE A 152 -1.36 4.69 79.32
N ASP A 153 -1.36 5.95 79.75
CA ASP A 153 -0.31 6.93 79.41
C ASP A 153 1.09 6.43 79.84
N LEU A 154 1.18 5.88 81.07
CA LEU A 154 2.42 5.33 81.60
C LEU A 154 2.91 4.11 80.79
N ILE A 155 2.00 3.26 80.33
CA ILE A 155 2.33 2.12 79.45
C ILE A 155 2.81 2.63 78.08
N GLN A 156 2.15 3.64 77.51
CA GLN A 156 2.49 4.21 76.21
C GLN A 156 3.88 4.86 76.21
N GLU A 157 4.26 5.56 77.27
CA GLU A 157 5.61 6.13 77.42
C GLU A 157 6.72 5.07 77.59
N ALA A 158 6.37 3.96 78.24
CA ALA A 158 7.30 2.87 78.52
C ALA A 158 7.49 1.91 77.33
N ALA A 159 6.50 1.83 76.43
CA ALA A 159 6.52 0.98 75.25
C ALA A 159 7.40 1.58 74.14
N LYS A 160 8.24 0.76 73.52
CA LYS A 160 9.09 1.13 72.38
C LYS A 160 8.98 0.09 71.29
N TYR A 161 8.76 0.54 70.06
CA TYR A 161 8.80 -0.35 68.91
C TYR A 161 10.24 -0.66 68.51
N ASN A 162 10.57 -1.94 68.34
CA ASN A 162 11.88 -2.38 67.89
C ASN A 162 11.81 -2.74 66.40
N GLU A 163 12.32 -1.86 65.52
CA GLU A 163 12.27 -2.05 64.07
C GLU A 163 13.06 -3.27 63.56
N LEU A 164 14.09 -3.72 64.30
CA LEU A 164 14.91 -4.87 63.89
C LEU A 164 14.21 -6.21 64.12
N VAL A 165 13.38 -6.29 65.17
CA VAL A 165 12.64 -7.51 65.55
C VAL A 165 11.19 -7.45 65.06
N GLY A 166 10.66 -6.25 64.83
CA GLY A 166 9.28 -6.03 64.40
C GLY A 166 8.24 -6.08 65.52
N GLU A 167 8.66 -6.04 66.79
CA GLU A 167 7.81 -6.24 67.97
C GLU A 167 7.84 -5.04 68.93
N TRP A 168 6.76 -4.83 69.68
CA TRP A 168 6.70 -3.86 70.77
C TRP A 168 7.40 -4.39 72.01
N GLN A 169 8.32 -3.59 72.57
CA GLN A 169 9.06 -3.92 73.78
C GLN A 169 8.74 -2.92 74.89
N LEU A 170 8.30 -3.43 76.03
CA LEU A 170 8.02 -2.64 77.23
C LEU A 170 9.25 -2.68 78.17
N LYS A 171 9.62 -1.55 78.76
CA LYS A 171 10.69 -1.51 79.76
C LYS A 171 10.28 -2.32 81.00
N CYS A 172 11.21 -3.07 81.58
CA CYS A 172 11.01 -3.80 82.83
C CYS A 172 9.89 -4.88 82.79
N ILE A 173 9.64 -5.49 81.63
CA ILE A 173 8.66 -6.59 81.43
C ILE A 173 8.78 -7.72 82.47
N ALA A 174 10.00 -8.03 82.92
CA ALA A 174 10.26 -9.07 83.91
C ALA A 174 9.56 -8.81 85.27
N TYR A 175 9.22 -7.56 85.56
CA TYR A 175 8.60 -7.14 86.81
C TYR A 175 7.08 -6.95 86.72
N THR A 176 6.47 -7.34 85.59
CA THR A 176 5.01 -7.30 85.43
C THR A 176 4.37 -8.49 86.14
N GLY A 177 3.17 -8.30 86.70
CA GLY A 177 2.49 -9.32 87.51
C GLY A 177 2.30 -10.67 86.80
N ASN A 178 2.08 -10.67 85.49
CA ASN A 178 1.95 -11.89 84.69
C ASN A 178 3.26 -12.68 84.55
N ASN A 179 4.41 -11.99 84.54
CA ASN A 179 5.73 -12.64 84.47
C ASN A 179 6.31 -13.00 85.83
N MET A 180 5.83 -12.35 86.90
CA MET A 180 6.18 -12.70 88.29
C MET A 180 5.39 -13.89 88.83
N GLN A 181 4.24 -14.21 88.24
CA GLN A 181 3.49 -15.43 88.55
C GLN A 181 4.12 -16.61 87.78
N GLU A 182 5.18 -17.20 88.33
CA GLU A 182 5.60 -18.52 87.87
C GLU A 182 4.45 -19.54 88.10
N ASN A 183 3.77 -19.90 87.02
CA ASN A 183 2.94 -21.09 86.84
C ASN A 183 2.05 -21.51 88.03
N VAL A 184 0.82 -21.00 88.04
CA VAL A 184 -0.34 -21.82 88.46
C VAL A 184 -1.39 -21.76 87.35
N ASN A 185 -1.36 -22.80 86.50
CA ASN A 185 -2.28 -23.11 85.40
C ASN A 185 -1.95 -22.50 84.01
N ASN A 186 -1.40 -23.36 83.16
CA ASN A 186 -1.47 -23.28 81.69
C ASN A 186 -2.89 -22.90 81.25
N PHE A 187 -3.11 -21.67 80.78
CA PHE A 187 -3.91 -21.34 79.60
C PHE A 187 -3.82 -19.83 79.37
N LEU A 188 -3.51 -19.45 78.12
CA LEU A 188 -3.42 -18.08 77.57
C LEU A 188 -2.12 -17.31 77.90
N VAL A 189 -1.03 -17.73 77.25
CA VAL A 189 0.05 -16.81 76.89
C VAL A 189 -0.54 -15.83 75.88
N PHE A 190 -0.94 -14.64 76.35
CA PHE A 190 -1.14 -13.51 75.45
C PHE A 190 0.24 -13.02 75.03
N LYS A 191 0.64 -13.43 73.83
CA LYS A 191 1.72 -12.77 73.10
C LYS A 191 1.17 -11.39 72.71
N LEU A 192 1.83 -10.33 73.19
CA LEU A 192 1.61 -8.96 72.73
C LEU A 192 1.95 -8.85 71.23
#